data_AF-A0AAX2AJW3-F1
#
_entry.id   AF-A0AAX2AJW3-F1
#
_cell.length_a   1.000
_cell.length_b   1.000
_cell.length_c   1.000
_cell.angle_alpha   90.00
_cell.angle_beta   90.00
_cell.angle_gamma   90.00
#
_symmetry.space_group_name_H-M   'P 1'
#
loop_
_entity.id
_entity.type
_entity.pdbx_description
1 polymer ?
#
loop_
_entity_poly.entity_id
_entity_poly.type
_entity_poly.pdbx_seq_one_letter_code
_entity_poly.pdbx_strand_id
1 'polypeptide(L)'
;MSTTNEEVDLTDFYTNIGATYAAFESITENNQKIIGEILEPIKADNLSNEEEYILSFIKYRKDLFLKLLKMMDTLNFDKVESIQPGFNSFGNESKRYSILVDIDLKTHTLNVVLFTIDYLLQAEMAQDPFEIALLLSLLHDFGKSPIIANRFSEAIGEDHEKISAHFAKQFLSEYMKKNKNPYVTNDLTQLVYNTLYKNHSISKEDANGFLKILIHVDRKTRDDELLKYKQDKKFISKVEENEI
;
A
#
# COMPACT_ATOMS: atom_id res chain seq x y z
N MET A 1 -63.68 -7.99 21.31
CA MET A 1 -62.31 -7.58 21.68
C MET A 1 -61.78 -6.75 20.53
N SER A 2 -61.60 -5.45 20.74
CA SER A 2 -61.11 -4.52 19.71
C SER A 2 -59.59 -4.53 19.76
N THR A 3 -58.94 -5.07 18.72
CA THR A 3 -57.49 -4.97 18.55
C THR A 3 -57.19 -3.60 17.94
N THR A 4 -56.72 -2.67 18.77
CA THR A 4 -56.15 -1.41 18.30
C THR A 4 -54.82 -1.73 17.63
N ASN A 5 -54.77 -1.61 16.30
CA ASN A 5 -53.52 -1.57 15.56
C ASN A 5 -52.80 -0.28 15.94
N GLU A 6 -51.73 -0.38 16.73
CA GLU A 6 -50.79 0.72 16.89
C GLU A 6 -50.03 0.89 15.57
N GLU A 7 -50.21 2.04 14.92
CA GLU A 7 -49.35 2.46 13.81
C GLU A 7 -47.93 2.65 14.37
N VAL A 8 -46.99 1.86 13.86
CA VAL A 8 -45.57 2.02 14.17
C VAL A 8 -45.05 3.23 13.42
N ASP A 9 -44.64 4.26 14.16
CA ASP A 9 -43.95 5.42 13.60
C ASP A 9 -42.54 5.02 13.14
N LEU A 10 -42.34 4.98 11.82
CA LEU A 10 -41.06 4.63 11.19
C LEU A 10 -40.21 5.86 10.83
N THR A 11 -40.63 7.07 11.24
CA THR A 11 -39.98 8.33 10.85
C THR A 11 -38.51 8.36 11.28
N ASP A 12 -38.21 7.91 12.49
CA ASP A 12 -36.83 7.84 13.01
C ASP A 12 -35.97 6.84 12.22
N PHE A 13 -36.55 5.70 11.81
CA PHE A 13 -35.85 4.69 11.01
C PHE A 13 -35.45 5.24 9.63
N TYR A 14 -36.39 5.87 8.92
CA TYR A 14 -36.11 6.45 7.61
C TYR A 14 -35.16 7.66 7.69
N THR A 15 -35.25 8.47 8.75
CA THR A 15 -34.33 9.59 8.99
C THR A 15 -32.90 9.10 9.19
N ASN A 16 -32.71 8.03 9.99
CA ASN A 16 -31.40 7.43 10.21
C ASN A 16 -30.79 6.80 8.95
N ILE A 17 -31.61 6.16 8.11
CA ILE A 17 -31.16 5.64 6.80
C ILE A 17 -30.72 6.80 5.89
N GLY A 18 -31.53 7.87 5.79
CA GLY A 18 -31.21 9.04 4.99
C GLY A 18 -29.90 9.71 5.40
N ALA A 19 -29.69 9.89 6.71
CA ALA A 19 -28.45 10.45 7.26
C ALA A 19 -27.23 9.56 6.96
N THR A 20 -27.38 8.23 7.08
CA THR A 20 -26.31 7.27 6.77
C THR A 20 -25.95 7.31 5.28
N TYR A 21 -26.96 7.36 4.41
CA TYR A 21 -26.76 7.44 2.96
C TYR A 21 -26.06 8.75 2.55
N ALA A 22 -26.48 9.89 3.11
CA ALA A 22 -25.85 11.18 2.84
C ALA A 22 -24.39 11.24 3.32
N ALA A 23 -24.08 10.64 4.48
CA ALA A 23 -22.71 10.52 4.97
C ALA A 23 -21.86 9.66 4.03
N PHE A 24 -22.40 8.53 3.56
CA PHE A 24 -21.73 7.66 2.60
C PHE A 24 -21.46 8.35 1.25
N GLU A 25 -22.42 9.09 0.71
CA GLU A 25 -22.24 9.88 -0.52
C GLU A 25 -21.15 10.96 -0.33
N SER A 26 -21.18 11.69 0.78
CA SER A 26 -20.17 12.72 1.07
C SER A 26 -18.75 12.15 1.20
N ILE A 27 -18.59 10.98 1.83
CA ILE A 27 -17.29 10.28 1.90
C ILE A 27 -16.85 9.85 0.49
N THR A 28 -17.77 9.31 -0.30
CA THR A 28 -17.49 8.85 -1.67
C THR A 28 -17.06 10.00 -2.58
N GLU A 29 -17.78 11.13 -2.56
CA GLU A 29 -17.46 12.33 -3.34
C GLU A 29 -16.11 12.92 -2.94
N ASN A 30 -15.82 13.02 -1.65
CA ASN A 30 -14.52 13.49 -1.16
C ASN A 30 -13.39 12.56 -1.61
N ASN A 31 -13.57 11.24 -1.53
CA ASN A 31 -12.58 10.27 -1.99
C ASN A 31 -12.33 10.39 -3.50
N GLN A 32 -13.37 10.57 -4.30
CA GLN A 32 -13.24 10.80 -5.74
C GLN A 32 -12.53 12.13 -6.06
N LYS A 33 -12.79 13.18 -5.28
CA LYS A 33 -12.14 14.48 -5.45
C LYS A 33 -10.63 14.39 -5.23
N ILE A 34 -10.18 13.80 -4.13
CA ILE A 34 -8.74 13.66 -3.88
C ILE A 34 -8.08 12.72 -4.88
N ILE A 35 -8.70 11.59 -5.23
CA ILE A 35 -8.19 10.75 -6.33
C ILE A 35 -8.14 11.55 -7.63
N GLY A 36 -9.09 12.45 -7.87
CA GLY A 36 -9.07 13.37 -9.01
C GLY A 36 -7.89 14.33 -8.99
N GLU A 37 -7.67 15.02 -7.87
CA GLU A 37 -6.54 15.94 -7.67
C GLU A 37 -5.19 15.21 -7.82
N ILE A 38 -5.13 13.94 -7.42
CA ILE A 38 -3.95 13.08 -7.55
C ILE A 38 -3.73 12.58 -8.99
N LEU A 39 -4.81 12.38 -9.75
CA LEU A 39 -4.77 11.84 -11.11
C LEU A 39 -4.50 12.91 -12.18
N GLU A 40 -4.28 14.17 -11.80
CA GLU A 40 -3.84 15.24 -12.70
C GLU A 40 -2.55 14.85 -13.47
N PRO A 41 -2.26 15.46 -14.63
CA PRO A 41 -1.03 15.18 -15.38
C PRO A 41 0.21 15.52 -14.54
N ILE A 42 0.98 14.50 -14.16
CA ILE A 42 2.21 14.71 -13.41
C ILE A 42 3.38 14.73 -14.40
N LYS A 43 4.13 15.84 -14.43
CA LYS A 43 5.39 15.89 -15.16
C LYS A 43 6.42 15.03 -14.45
N ALA A 44 7.30 14.37 -15.22
CA ALA A 44 8.36 13.52 -14.69
C ALA A 44 9.49 14.28 -13.97
N ASP A 45 9.29 15.56 -13.65
CA ASP A 45 10.31 16.40 -13.05
C ASP A 45 10.56 15.96 -11.58
N ASN A 46 11.82 15.98 -11.14
CA ASN A 46 12.27 15.68 -9.77
C ASN A 46 12.04 14.22 -9.30
N LEU A 47 12.34 13.22 -10.12
CA LEU A 47 12.42 11.83 -9.65
C LEU A 47 13.75 11.56 -8.95
N SER A 48 13.76 10.68 -7.94
CA SER A 48 15.02 10.16 -7.40
C SER A 48 15.66 9.16 -8.36
N ASN A 49 16.94 8.86 -8.18
CA ASN A 49 17.65 7.87 -8.99
C ASN A 49 16.99 6.48 -8.91
N GLU A 50 16.48 6.11 -7.74
CA GLU A 50 15.77 4.86 -7.49
C GLU A 50 14.43 4.83 -8.23
N GLU A 51 13.68 5.92 -8.21
CA GLU A 51 12.40 6.06 -8.92
C GLU A 51 12.61 5.99 -10.44
N GLU A 52 13.63 6.66 -10.97
CA GLU A 52 14.03 6.58 -12.38
C GLU A 52 14.44 5.16 -12.77
N TYR A 53 15.22 4.50 -11.90
CA TYR A 53 15.65 3.12 -12.10
C TYR A 53 14.44 2.18 -12.18
N ILE A 54 13.51 2.26 -11.22
CA ILE A 54 12.26 1.46 -11.23
C ILE A 54 11.49 1.68 -12.54
N LEU A 55 11.28 2.95 -12.93
CA LEU A 55 10.54 3.30 -14.15
C LEU A 55 11.23 2.83 -15.44
N SER A 56 12.53 2.53 -15.41
CA SER A 56 13.25 1.98 -16.56
C SER A 56 12.84 0.54 -16.90
N PHE A 57 12.29 -0.21 -15.93
CA PHE A 57 11.81 -1.59 -16.13
C PHE A 57 10.32 -1.67 -16.52
N ILE A 58 9.59 -0.55 -16.54
CA ILE A 58 8.15 -0.53 -16.82
C ILE A 58 7.90 -0.18 -18.29
N LYS A 59 7.24 -1.09 -19.02
CA LYS A 59 6.91 -0.95 -20.44
C LYS A 59 5.44 -0.60 -20.67
N TYR A 60 4.51 -1.29 -20.02
CA TYR A 60 3.08 -1.18 -20.33
C TYR A 60 2.36 -0.16 -19.43
N ARG A 61 2.84 0.01 -18.20
CA ARG A 61 2.15 0.78 -17.15
C ARG A 61 2.96 1.97 -16.62
N LYS A 62 3.86 2.54 -17.43
CA LYS A 62 4.83 3.53 -16.95
C LYS A 62 4.18 4.76 -16.28
N ASP A 63 3.11 5.29 -16.87
CA ASP A 63 2.37 6.43 -16.30
C ASP A 63 1.68 6.09 -14.96
N LEU A 64 1.12 4.88 -14.83
CA LEU A 64 0.54 4.39 -13.58
C LEU A 64 1.59 4.36 -12.46
N PHE A 65 2.77 3.79 -12.74
CA PHE A 65 3.88 3.74 -11.79
C PHE A 65 4.38 5.14 -11.43
N LEU A 66 4.55 6.02 -12.42
CA LEU A 66 4.96 7.40 -12.18
C LEU A 66 3.99 8.11 -11.21
N LYS A 67 2.69 7.95 -11.42
CA LYS A 67 1.69 8.53 -10.52
C LYS A 67 1.80 7.95 -9.11
N LEU A 68 1.89 6.64 -8.97
CA LEU A 68 2.02 6.00 -7.65
C LEU A 68 3.30 6.43 -6.91
N LEU A 69 4.43 6.56 -7.61
CA LEU A 69 5.67 7.02 -6.99
C LEU A 69 5.52 8.44 -6.45
N LYS A 70 4.94 9.35 -7.24
CA LYS A 70 4.68 10.74 -6.83
C LYS A 70 3.61 10.85 -5.75
N MET A 71 2.68 9.91 -5.68
CA MET A 71 1.71 9.86 -4.59
C MET A 71 2.36 9.61 -3.23
N MET A 72 3.49 8.91 -3.16
CA MET A 72 4.14 8.69 -1.87
C MET A 72 4.54 10.02 -1.21
N ASP A 73 4.94 11.02 -2.00
CA ASP A 73 5.26 12.37 -1.51
C ASP A 73 4.00 13.09 -0.99
N THR A 74 2.90 13.04 -1.75
CA THR A 74 1.64 13.70 -1.34
C THR A 74 0.99 13.03 -0.14
N LEU A 75 1.28 11.75 0.06
CA LEU A 75 0.83 10.94 1.20
C LEU A 75 1.80 10.98 2.40
N ASN A 76 2.86 11.80 2.33
CA ASN A 76 3.90 11.97 3.35
C ASN A 76 4.57 10.66 3.80
N PHE A 77 4.88 9.76 2.88
CA PHE A 77 5.52 8.48 3.22
C PHE A 77 6.88 8.67 3.91
N ASP A 78 7.57 9.77 3.63
CA ASP A 78 8.84 10.18 4.25
C ASP A 78 8.71 10.50 5.75
N LYS A 79 7.49 10.72 6.25
CA LYS A 79 7.20 11.05 7.65
C LYS A 79 6.46 9.93 8.39
N VAL A 80 6.19 8.83 7.70
CA VAL A 80 5.49 7.67 8.27
C VAL A 80 6.51 6.58 8.50
N GLU A 81 6.57 6.07 9.73
CA GLU A 81 7.45 4.96 10.07
C GLU A 81 6.98 3.68 9.34
N SER A 82 7.91 2.91 8.77
CA SER A 82 7.58 1.65 8.09
C SER A 82 7.13 0.55 9.06
N ILE A 83 7.38 0.73 10.37
CA ILE A 83 6.97 -0.16 11.45
C ILE A 83 6.29 0.69 12.53
N GLN A 84 5.02 0.44 12.82
CA GLN A 84 4.30 1.18 13.84
C GLN A 84 4.76 0.80 15.27
N PRO A 85 5.00 1.78 16.17
CA PRO A 85 5.36 1.51 17.56
C PRO A 85 4.20 0.81 18.27
N GLY A 86 4.47 -0.35 18.88
CA GLY A 86 3.46 -1.09 19.65
C GLY A 86 2.64 -2.10 18.83
N PHE A 87 2.94 -2.30 17.54
CA PHE A 87 2.49 -3.49 16.80
C PHE A 87 3.24 -4.73 17.33
N ASN A 88 2.82 -5.19 18.50
CA ASN A 88 3.17 -6.49 19.06
C ASN A 88 2.40 -7.57 18.28
N SER A 89 2.72 -7.77 17.00
CA SER A 89 2.37 -9.01 16.33
C SER A 89 3.10 -10.13 17.08
N PHE A 90 2.30 -11.07 17.60
CA PHE A 90 2.72 -12.20 18.42
C PHE A 90 3.79 -13.03 17.68
N GLY A 91 5.06 -12.82 18.00
CA GLY A 91 6.17 -13.60 17.45
C GLY A 91 7.55 -13.00 17.76
N ASN A 92 8.60 -13.82 17.68
CA ASN A 92 9.99 -13.38 17.85
C ASN A 92 10.47 -12.43 16.73
N GLU A 93 9.76 -12.35 15.60
CA GLU A 93 10.14 -11.52 14.44
C GLU A 93 9.79 -10.04 14.63
N SER A 94 8.72 -9.68 15.35
CA SER A 94 8.36 -8.26 15.61
C SER A 94 9.40 -7.55 16.49
N LYS A 95 9.93 -8.24 17.51
CA LYS A 95 11.06 -7.75 18.32
C LYS A 95 12.37 -7.62 17.53
N ARG A 96 12.53 -8.41 16.46
CA ARG A 96 13.75 -8.39 15.64
C ARG A 96 13.84 -7.12 14.80
N TYR A 97 12.70 -6.65 14.29
CA TYR A 97 12.64 -5.49 13.40
C TYR A 97 12.21 -4.20 14.07
N SER A 98 11.84 -4.19 15.35
CA SER A 98 11.49 -2.96 16.07
C SER A 98 12.60 -1.89 16.07
N ILE A 99 13.83 -2.29 15.78
CA ILE A 99 14.97 -1.38 15.61
C ILE A 99 14.97 -0.61 14.27
N LEU A 100 14.15 -1.03 13.31
CA LEU A 100 13.99 -0.41 12.00
C LEU A 100 12.91 0.70 12.01
N VAL A 101 12.48 1.17 13.18
CA VAL A 101 11.52 2.28 13.32
C VAL A 101 11.99 3.55 12.60
N ASP A 102 13.31 3.73 12.50
CA ASP A 102 13.94 4.88 11.83
C ASP A 102 13.84 4.82 10.29
N ILE A 103 13.38 3.70 9.71
CA ILE A 103 13.17 3.57 8.27
C ILE A 103 11.76 4.05 7.93
N ASP A 104 11.69 5.15 7.19
CA ASP A 104 10.44 5.70 6.69
C ASP A 104 9.78 4.78 5.64
N LEU A 105 8.47 4.97 5.46
CA LEU A 105 7.64 4.16 4.59
C LEU A 105 8.04 4.28 3.12
N LYS A 106 8.52 5.45 2.69
CA LYS A 106 8.96 5.67 1.30
C LYS A 106 10.20 4.84 1.03
N THR A 107 11.20 4.96 1.89
CA THR A 107 12.46 4.20 1.81
C THR A 107 12.19 2.70 1.81
N HIS A 108 11.37 2.21 2.74
CA HIS A 108 11.03 0.79 2.80
C HIS A 108 10.32 0.32 1.52
N THR A 109 9.29 1.04 1.07
CA THR A 109 8.53 0.68 -0.14
C THR A 109 9.44 0.62 -1.37
N LEU A 110 10.32 1.60 -1.54
CA LEU A 110 11.28 1.61 -2.65
C LEU A 110 12.26 0.44 -2.56
N ASN A 111 12.80 0.14 -1.37
CA ASN A 111 13.68 -1.02 -1.19
C ASN A 111 12.99 -2.33 -1.56
N VAL A 112 11.72 -2.52 -1.19
CA VAL A 112 10.94 -3.71 -1.56
C VAL A 112 10.80 -3.80 -3.08
N VAL A 113 10.48 -2.70 -3.76
CA VAL A 113 10.38 -2.69 -5.24
C VAL A 113 11.72 -3.00 -5.90
N LEU A 114 12.83 -2.44 -5.41
CA LEU A 114 14.17 -2.71 -5.93
C LEU A 114 14.57 -4.18 -5.74
N PHE A 115 14.31 -4.75 -4.56
CA PHE A 115 14.56 -6.17 -4.31
C PHE A 115 13.69 -7.06 -5.19
N THR A 116 12.44 -6.65 -5.45
CA THR A 116 11.56 -7.35 -6.40
C THR A 116 12.14 -7.34 -7.82
N ILE A 117 12.69 -6.21 -8.30
CA ILE A 117 13.36 -6.16 -9.60
C ILE A 117 14.48 -7.21 -9.66
N ASP A 118 15.39 -7.21 -8.68
CA ASP A 118 16.52 -8.13 -8.66
C ASP A 118 16.09 -9.61 -8.61
N TYR A 119 15.08 -9.92 -7.79
CA TYR A 119 14.53 -11.26 -7.66
C TYR A 119 13.89 -11.75 -8.97
N LEU A 120 13.14 -10.89 -9.66
CA LEU A 120 12.42 -11.24 -10.87
C LEU A 120 13.32 -11.31 -12.12
N LEU A 121 14.39 -10.50 -12.17
CA LEU A 121 15.42 -10.61 -13.20
C LEU A 121 16.13 -11.97 -13.13
N GLN A 122 16.47 -12.44 -11.94
CA GLN A 122 17.07 -13.77 -11.74
C GLN A 122 16.13 -14.91 -12.14
N ALA A 123 14.82 -14.70 -11.99
CA ALA A 123 13.79 -15.66 -12.39
C ALA A 123 13.40 -15.57 -13.88
N GLU A 124 14.03 -14.68 -14.66
CA GLU A 124 13.70 -14.42 -16.08
C GLU A 124 12.20 -14.19 -16.31
N MET A 125 11.54 -13.48 -15.39
CA MET A 125 10.09 -13.31 -15.45
C MET A 125 9.65 -12.50 -16.67
N ALA A 126 8.59 -12.96 -17.33
CA ALA A 126 7.99 -12.24 -18.45
C ALA A 126 7.49 -10.84 -18.03
N GLN A 127 7.52 -9.88 -18.97
CA GLN A 127 7.27 -8.46 -18.69
C GLN A 127 5.93 -8.18 -17.98
N ASP A 128 4.85 -8.87 -18.37
CA ASP A 128 3.53 -8.59 -17.79
C ASP A 128 3.42 -9.01 -16.31
N PRO A 129 3.70 -10.27 -15.92
CA PRO A 129 3.75 -10.64 -14.51
C PRO A 129 4.86 -9.90 -13.75
N PHE A 130 5.95 -9.51 -14.41
CA PHE A 130 6.99 -8.67 -13.80
C PHE A 130 6.41 -7.33 -13.32
N GLU A 131 5.71 -6.59 -14.19
CA GLU A 131 5.08 -5.32 -13.80
C GLU A 131 3.98 -5.48 -12.75
N ILE A 132 3.24 -6.59 -12.75
CA ILE A 132 2.22 -6.87 -11.73
C ILE A 132 2.87 -7.04 -10.35
N ALA A 133 3.97 -7.80 -10.27
CA ALA A 133 4.70 -7.99 -9.01
C ALA A 133 5.31 -6.67 -8.49
N LEU A 134 5.81 -5.81 -9.38
CA LEU A 134 6.25 -4.47 -8.98
C LEU A 134 5.10 -3.58 -8.50
N LEU A 135 3.94 -3.64 -9.16
CA LEU A 135 2.76 -2.87 -8.76
C LEU A 135 2.29 -3.27 -7.35
N LEU A 136 2.28 -4.58 -7.07
CA LEU A 136 1.97 -5.10 -5.74
C LEU A 136 3.00 -4.67 -4.69
N SER A 137 4.30 -4.75 -5.03
CA SER A 137 5.40 -4.31 -4.16
C SER A 137 5.28 -2.83 -3.82
N LEU A 138 4.89 -1.99 -4.79
CA LEU A 138 4.70 -0.56 -4.57
C LEU A 138 3.48 -0.29 -3.68
N LEU A 139 2.38 -1.01 -3.88
CA LEU A 139 1.11 -0.74 -3.20
C LEU A 139 0.96 -1.39 -1.81
N HIS A 140 1.78 -2.37 -1.46
CA HIS A 140 1.49 -3.27 -0.32
C HIS A 140 1.27 -2.55 1.01
N ASP A 141 2.01 -1.47 1.22
CA ASP A 141 2.11 -0.77 2.49
C ASP A 141 1.41 0.61 2.49
N PHE A 142 0.67 0.94 1.43
CA PHE A 142 -0.02 2.22 1.31
C PHE A 142 -1.01 2.51 2.46
N GLY A 143 -1.65 1.47 2.99
CA GLY A 143 -2.57 1.57 4.12
C GLY A 143 -1.91 1.98 5.44
N LYS A 144 -0.57 2.00 5.53
CA LYS A 144 0.15 2.57 6.68
C LYS A 144 0.11 4.10 6.71
N SER A 145 -0.09 4.75 5.56
CA SER A 145 -0.24 6.21 5.52
C SER A 145 -1.50 6.62 6.28
N PRO A 146 -1.41 7.54 7.27
CA PRO A 146 -2.59 8.00 8.01
C PRO A 146 -3.65 8.63 7.11
N ILE A 147 -3.25 9.25 6.00
CA ILE A 147 -4.17 9.86 5.02
C ILE A 147 -5.00 8.76 4.33
N ILE A 148 -4.37 7.64 3.99
CA ILE A 148 -5.05 6.49 3.38
C ILE A 148 -5.88 5.75 4.44
N ALA A 149 -5.30 5.44 5.61
CA ALA A 149 -6.00 4.76 6.69
C ALA A 149 -7.30 5.47 7.09
N ASN A 150 -7.27 6.78 7.28
CA ASN A 150 -8.45 7.56 7.67
C ASN A 150 -9.59 7.53 6.62
N ARG A 151 -9.31 7.15 5.36
CA ARG A 151 -10.28 7.24 4.26
C ARG A 151 -10.75 5.89 3.73
N PHE A 152 -9.88 4.89 3.79
CA PHE A 152 -10.10 3.58 3.19
C PHE A 152 -10.28 2.49 4.24
N SER A 153 -10.18 2.81 5.54
CA SER A 153 -10.54 1.91 6.63
C SER A 153 -12.06 1.74 6.69
N GLU A 154 -12.53 0.51 6.57
CA GLU A 154 -13.95 0.16 6.67
C GLU A 154 -14.35 -0.17 8.12
N ALA A 155 -13.38 -0.51 8.98
CA ALA A 155 -13.59 -0.80 10.40
C ALA A 155 -12.48 -0.23 11.29
N ILE A 156 -12.81 0.05 12.55
CA ILE A 156 -11.80 0.48 13.55
C ILE A 156 -10.80 -0.65 13.75
N GLY A 157 -9.51 -0.32 13.62
CA GLY A 157 -8.42 -1.28 13.80
C GLY A 157 -8.26 -2.25 12.63
N GLU A 158 -8.76 -1.90 11.44
CA GLU A 158 -8.51 -2.68 10.24
C GLU A 158 -7.02 -2.75 9.91
N ASP A 159 -6.57 -3.93 9.48
CA ASP A 159 -5.17 -4.17 9.13
C ASP A 159 -4.78 -3.36 7.87
N HIS A 160 -3.59 -2.78 7.89
CA HIS A 160 -3.12 -1.88 6.84
C HIS A 160 -3.10 -2.52 5.44
N GLU A 161 -2.97 -3.83 5.32
CA GLU A 161 -2.92 -4.54 4.04
C GLU A 161 -4.32 -4.60 3.39
N LYS A 162 -5.38 -4.72 4.19
CA LYS A 162 -6.76 -4.58 3.71
C LYS A 162 -7.01 -3.15 3.25
N ILE A 163 -6.59 -2.18 4.05
CA ILE A 163 -6.67 -0.75 3.70
C ILE A 163 -5.91 -0.48 2.38
N SER A 164 -4.69 -1.00 2.22
CA SER A 164 -3.92 -0.95 0.96
C SER A 164 -4.70 -1.56 -0.21
N ALA A 165 -5.38 -2.68 0.01
CA ALA A 165 -6.24 -3.31 -0.99
C ALA A 165 -7.42 -2.41 -1.39
N HIS A 166 -8.18 -1.87 -0.43
CA HIS A 166 -9.30 -0.96 -0.70
C HIS A 166 -8.83 0.26 -1.49
N PHE A 167 -7.73 0.88 -1.05
CA PHE A 167 -7.07 1.96 -1.76
C PHE A 167 -6.70 1.57 -3.19
N ALA A 168 -5.97 0.46 -3.38
CA ALA A 168 -5.51 0.01 -4.69
C ALA A 168 -6.68 -0.24 -5.65
N LYS A 169 -7.75 -0.88 -5.18
CA LYS A 169 -8.95 -1.15 -5.99
C LYS A 169 -9.59 0.15 -6.47
N GLN A 170 -9.78 1.11 -5.58
CA GLN A 170 -10.41 2.39 -5.94
C GLN A 170 -9.50 3.20 -6.86
N PHE A 171 -8.21 3.30 -6.55
CA PHE A 171 -7.24 4.02 -7.35
C PHE A 171 -7.14 3.48 -8.77
N LEU A 172 -6.98 2.16 -8.95
CA LEU A 172 -6.89 1.53 -10.27
C LEU A 172 -8.20 1.67 -11.07
N SER A 173 -9.35 1.57 -10.40
CA SER A 173 -10.67 1.77 -11.04
C SER A 173 -10.81 3.19 -11.58
N GLU A 174 -10.43 4.19 -10.79
CA GLU A 174 -10.47 5.60 -11.22
C GLU A 174 -9.41 5.91 -12.28
N TYR A 175 -8.21 5.33 -12.16
CA TYR A 175 -7.17 5.44 -13.18
C TYR A 175 -7.67 4.89 -14.51
N MET A 176 -8.31 3.71 -14.54
CA MET A 176 -8.88 3.10 -15.74
C MET A 176 -9.99 3.97 -16.37
N LYS A 177 -10.87 4.59 -15.55
CA LYS A 177 -11.92 5.48 -16.06
C LYS A 177 -11.36 6.73 -16.75
N LYS A 178 -10.31 7.32 -16.16
CA LYS A 178 -9.74 8.59 -16.62
C LYS A 178 -8.67 8.42 -17.70
N ASN A 179 -7.96 7.30 -17.70
CA ASN A 179 -6.86 7.03 -18.60
C ASN A 179 -7.23 5.91 -19.55
N LYS A 180 -7.03 6.12 -20.86
CA LYS A 180 -7.25 5.09 -21.88
C LYS A 180 -6.11 4.07 -21.96
N ASN A 181 -5.50 3.70 -20.82
CA ASN A 181 -4.43 2.71 -20.79
C ASN A 181 -5.05 1.29 -20.86
N PRO A 182 -4.86 0.53 -21.96
CA PRO A 182 -5.47 -0.77 -22.12
C PRO A 182 -4.89 -1.85 -21.19
N TYR A 183 -3.78 -1.57 -20.51
CA TYR A 183 -3.08 -2.50 -19.62
C TYR A 183 -3.53 -2.40 -18.15
N VAL A 184 -4.45 -1.47 -17.83
CA VAL A 184 -5.13 -1.40 -16.54
C VAL A 184 -6.56 -1.87 -16.73
N THR A 185 -6.82 -3.12 -16.38
CA THR A 185 -8.10 -3.79 -16.59
C THR A 185 -8.82 -4.05 -15.26
N ASN A 186 -10.10 -4.42 -15.33
CA ASN A 186 -10.84 -4.92 -14.17
C ASN A 186 -10.18 -6.18 -13.58
N ASP A 187 -9.68 -7.08 -14.43
CA ASP A 187 -8.99 -8.30 -13.99
C ASP A 187 -7.71 -7.98 -13.22
N LEU A 188 -6.90 -7.03 -13.71
CA LEU A 188 -5.72 -6.56 -12.99
C LEU A 188 -6.11 -5.93 -11.65
N THR A 189 -7.11 -5.05 -11.66
CA THR A 189 -7.60 -4.39 -10.44
C THR A 189 -8.04 -5.41 -9.39
N GLN A 190 -8.78 -6.44 -9.81
CA GLN A 190 -9.26 -7.49 -8.92
C GLN A 190 -8.13 -8.40 -8.44
N LEU A 191 -7.14 -8.71 -9.29
CA LEU A 191 -5.94 -9.46 -8.92
C LEU A 191 -5.13 -8.71 -7.86
N VAL A 192 -4.91 -7.41 -8.04
CA VAL A 192 -4.18 -6.56 -7.08
C VAL A 192 -4.93 -6.52 -5.75
N TYR A 193 -6.22 -6.19 -5.77
CA TYR A 193 -7.06 -6.16 -4.57
C TYR A 193 -7.00 -7.48 -3.81
N ASN A 194 -7.27 -8.61 -4.49
CA ASN A 194 -7.30 -9.92 -3.85
C ASN A 194 -5.94 -10.31 -3.26
N THR A 195 -4.85 -9.94 -3.93
CA THR A 195 -3.50 -10.28 -3.47
C THR A 195 -3.12 -9.51 -2.21
N LEU A 196 -3.38 -8.20 -2.19
CA LEU A 196 -3.09 -7.34 -1.03
C LEU A 196 -4.01 -7.64 0.16
N TYR A 197 -5.31 -7.83 -0.09
CA TYR A 197 -6.29 -8.11 0.96
C TYR A 197 -5.97 -9.39 1.73
N LYS A 198 -5.31 -10.34 1.06
CA LYS A 198 -4.94 -11.66 1.60
C LYS A 198 -3.54 -11.71 2.22
N ASN A 199 -2.81 -10.60 2.28
CA ASN A 199 -1.37 -10.60 2.58
C ASN A 199 -1.03 -11.21 3.96
N HIS A 200 -1.96 -11.20 4.92
CA HIS A 200 -1.74 -11.76 6.27
C HIS A 200 -2.81 -12.78 6.75
N SER A 201 -3.82 -13.08 5.93
CA SER A 201 -5.05 -13.76 6.37
C SER A 201 -5.20 -15.19 5.82
N ILE A 202 -4.24 -15.70 5.06
CA ILE A 202 -4.30 -17.02 4.42
C ILE A 202 -3.12 -17.91 4.83
N SER A 203 -3.38 -19.22 4.99
CA SER A 203 -2.32 -20.22 5.11
C SER A 203 -1.38 -20.13 3.91
N LYS A 204 -0.06 -20.24 4.11
CA LYS A 204 0.94 -20.11 3.02
C LYS A 204 0.69 -21.04 1.82
N GLU A 205 -0.13 -22.07 2.02
CA GLU A 205 -0.53 -23.08 1.05
C GLU A 205 -1.49 -22.51 -0.02
N ASP A 206 -2.41 -21.61 0.34
CA ASP A 206 -3.41 -21.03 -0.59
C ASP A 206 -2.98 -19.67 -1.18
N ALA A 207 -1.75 -19.22 -0.91
CA ALA A 207 -1.21 -18.00 -1.48
C ALA A 207 -0.94 -18.14 -2.98
N ASN A 208 -1.46 -17.19 -3.77
CA ASN A 208 -1.13 -17.11 -5.20
C ASN A 208 0.36 -16.80 -5.41
N GLY A 209 0.88 -17.02 -6.63
CA GLY A 209 2.30 -16.83 -6.92
C GLY A 209 2.81 -15.42 -6.61
N PHE A 210 2.00 -14.39 -6.86
CA PHE A 210 2.36 -13.00 -6.56
C PHE A 210 2.45 -12.71 -5.06
N LEU A 211 1.53 -13.26 -4.27
CA LEU A 211 1.57 -13.12 -2.82
C LEU A 211 2.83 -13.78 -2.23
N LYS A 212 3.21 -14.94 -2.76
CA LYS A 212 4.46 -15.62 -2.35
C LYS A 212 5.69 -14.78 -2.67
N ILE A 213 5.71 -14.11 -3.83
CA ILE A 213 6.77 -13.18 -4.21
C ILE A 213 6.80 -12.00 -3.23
N LEU A 214 5.66 -11.35 -3.00
CA LEU A 214 5.56 -10.18 -2.11
C LEU A 214 6.04 -10.50 -0.68
N ILE A 215 5.57 -11.60 -0.09
CA ILE A 215 6.00 -12.02 1.25
C ILE A 215 7.51 -12.30 1.27
N HIS A 216 8.04 -12.92 0.21
CA HIS A 216 9.47 -13.22 0.13
C HIS A 216 10.31 -11.94 0.05
N VAL A 217 9.97 -11.03 -0.86
CA VAL A 217 10.76 -9.82 -1.11
C VAL A 217 10.68 -8.83 0.05
N ASP A 218 9.52 -8.67 0.69
CA ASP A 218 9.37 -7.82 1.88
C ASP A 218 10.23 -8.34 3.03
N ARG A 219 10.11 -9.65 3.34
CA ARG A 219 10.93 -10.28 4.38
C ARG A 219 12.43 -10.11 4.11
N LYS A 220 12.86 -10.31 2.86
CA LYS A 220 14.27 -10.18 2.49
C LYS A 220 14.75 -8.74 2.60
N THR A 221 13.91 -7.79 2.21
CA THR A 221 14.18 -6.36 2.39
C THR A 221 14.39 -6.03 3.86
N ARG A 222 13.52 -6.52 4.76
CA ARG A 222 13.67 -6.33 6.21
C ARG A 222 14.95 -6.96 6.76
N ASP A 223 15.33 -8.14 6.28
CA ASP A 223 16.59 -8.79 6.66
C ASP A 223 17.82 -7.94 6.26
N ASP A 224 17.80 -7.35 5.06
CA ASP A 224 18.87 -6.50 4.53
C ASP A 224 18.94 -5.12 5.21
N GLU A 225 17.79 -4.49 5.44
CA GLU A 225 17.68 -3.26 6.23
C GLU A 225 18.28 -3.43 7.62
N LEU A 226 17.97 -4.55 8.30
CA LEU A 226 18.53 -4.88 9.60
C LEU A 226 20.04 -5.10 9.56
N LEU A 227 20.56 -5.69 8.48
CA LEU A 227 21.99 -5.89 8.31
C LEU A 227 22.72 -4.56 8.14
N LYS A 228 22.21 -3.67 7.28
CA LYS A 228 22.76 -2.32 7.06
C LYS A 228 22.78 -1.52 8.35
N TYR A 229 21.66 -1.47 9.07
CA TYR A 229 21.58 -0.80 10.37
C TYR A 229 22.66 -1.28 11.36
N LYS A 230 22.90 -2.60 11.45
CA LYS A 230 23.93 -3.18 12.32
C LYS A 230 25.35 -2.83 11.88
N GLN A 231 25.59 -2.66 10.58
CA GLN A 231 26.90 -2.26 10.06
C GLN A 231 27.17 -0.79 10.37
N ASP A 232 26.17 0.08 10.19
CA ASP A 232 26.30 1.51 10.45
C ASP A 232 26.56 1.79 11.93
N LYS A 233 25.87 1.10 12.85
CA LYS A 233 26.16 1.21 14.29
C LYS A 233 27.55 0.73 14.67
N LYS A 234 28.04 -0.35 14.06
CA LYS A 234 29.41 -0.83 14.27
C LYS A 234 30.46 0.15 13.72
N PHE A 235 30.11 0.89 12.68
CA PHE A 235 30.98 1.92 12.14
C PHE A 235 31.06 3.11 13.09
N ILE A 236 29.92 3.61 13.58
CA ILE A 236 29.85 4.72 14.55
C ILE A 236 30.65 4.38 15.81
N SER A 237 30.45 3.18 16.39
CA SER A 237 31.18 2.78 17.61
C SER A 237 32.70 2.74 17.42
N LYS A 238 33.17 2.35 16.22
CA LYS A 238 34.60 2.36 15.89
C LYS A 238 35.16 3.76 15.67
N VAL A 239 34.37 4.70 15.18
CA VAL A 239 34.79 6.10 15.03
C VAL A 239 34.93 6.72 16.42
N GLU A 240 33.95 6.51 17.30
CA GLU A 240 33.99 7.01 18.69
C GLU A 240 35.14 6.40 19.51
N GLU A 241 35.48 5.12 19.30
CA GLU A 241 36.63 4.47 19.97
C GLU A 241 38.00 4.97 19.46
N ASN A 242 38.08 5.55 18.26
CA ASN A 242 39.33 6.07 17.68
C ASN A 242 39.50 7.59 17.85
N GLU A 243 38.50 8.29 18.40
CA GLU A 243 38.54 9.72 18.71
C GLU A 243 38.81 10.01 20.21
N ILE A 244 39.13 8.98 21.01
CA ILE A 244 39.56 9.06 22.42
C ILE A 244 41.05 8.70 22.53
#